data_AF-A0A1Q2Z0R0-F1
#
_entry.id   AF-A0A1Q2Z0R0-F1
#
_cell.length_a   1.000
_cell.length_b   1.000
_cell.length_c   1.000
_cell.angle_alpha   90.00
_cell.angle_beta   90.00
_cell.angle_gamma   90.00
#
_symmetry.space_group_name_H-M   'P 1'
#
loop_
_entity.id
_entity.type
_entity.pdbx_description
1 polymer ?
#
loop_
_entity_poly.entity_id
_entity_poly.type
_entity_poly.pdbx_seq_one_letter_code
_entity_poly.pdbx_strand_id
1 'polypeptide(L)'
;MKAVNGVPDKLQSCHTATVGGYVVEGHVPASDVRRLLAERPRAKGLAAPGMPPSSPGMDIPGTPYEVILFGGGADRMWARH
;
A
#
# COMPACT_ATOMS: atom_id res chain seq x y z
N MET A 1 9.62 -13.55 2.29
CA MET A 1 9.00 -12.93 1.09
C MET A 1 9.00 -11.39 1.14
N LYS A 2 8.64 -10.71 2.23
CA LYS A 2 8.57 -9.23 2.29
C LYS A 2 9.89 -8.49 2.07
N ALA A 3 10.98 -8.99 2.66
CA ALA A 3 12.34 -8.47 2.42
C ALA A 3 12.80 -8.61 0.96
N VAL A 4 12.20 -9.51 0.17
CA VAL A 4 12.62 -9.78 -1.22
C VAL A 4 12.10 -8.70 -2.18
N ASN A 5 11.04 -7.98 -1.82
CA ASN A 5 10.40 -6.97 -2.68
C ASN A 5 10.81 -5.52 -2.35
N GLY A 6 11.76 -5.34 -1.42
CA GLY A 6 12.27 -4.01 -1.06
C GLY A 6 11.24 -3.11 -0.37
N VAL A 7 10.27 -3.70 0.35
CA VAL A 7 9.33 -2.99 1.22
C VAL A 7 10.11 -2.53 2.47
N PRO A 8 10.15 -1.22 2.80
CA PRO A 8 10.75 -0.73 4.04
C PRO A 8 10.11 -1.38 5.27
N ASP A 9 10.89 -1.69 6.32
CA ASP A 9 10.38 -2.36 7.52
C ASP A 9 9.20 -1.63 8.17
N LYS A 10 9.23 -0.29 8.16
CA LYS A 10 8.15 0.58 8.66
C LYS A 10 6.83 0.50 7.86
N LEU A 11 6.86 -0.08 6.65
CA LEU A 11 5.71 -0.20 5.75
C LEU A 11 5.17 -1.63 5.65
N GLN A 12 5.73 -2.58 6.42
CA GLN A 12 5.28 -3.97 6.38
C GLN A 12 3.86 -4.14 6.94
N SER A 13 3.11 -5.05 6.32
CA SER A 13 1.77 -5.47 6.74
C SER A 13 1.68 -7.01 6.67
N CYS A 14 0.49 -7.61 6.77
CA CYS A 14 0.32 -9.07 6.83
C CYS A 14 0.54 -9.77 5.49
N HIS A 15 0.27 -9.11 4.36
CA HIS A 15 0.35 -9.71 3.02
C HIS A 15 0.99 -8.77 2.01
N THR A 16 1.55 -9.37 0.96
CA THR A 16 2.22 -8.66 -0.14
C THR A 16 1.72 -9.25 -1.44
N ALA A 17 1.34 -8.39 -2.38
CA ALA A 17 1.00 -8.76 -3.75
C ALA A 17 1.88 -7.97 -4.72
N THR A 18 1.95 -8.43 -5.96
CA THR A 18 2.57 -7.68 -7.06
C THR A 18 1.58 -7.57 -8.22
N VAL A 19 1.51 -6.40 -8.85
CA VAL A 19 0.59 -6.14 -9.97
C VAL A 19 1.20 -5.10 -10.91
N GLY A 20 1.23 -5.39 -12.21
CA GLY A 20 1.73 -4.45 -13.22
C GLY A 20 3.17 -3.96 -13.01
N GLY A 21 4.01 -4.74 -12.32
CA GLY A 21 5.38 -4.35 -11.95
C GLY A 21 5.50 -3.56 -10.64
N TYR A 22 4.39 -3.30 -9.95
CA TYR A 22 4.36 -2.64 -8.64
C TYR A 22 4.12 -3.64 -7.51
N VAL A 23 4.64 -3.31 -6.34
CA VAL A 23 4.36 -4.01 -5.07
C VAL A 23 3.14 -3.39 -4.40
N VAL A 24 2.26 -4.22 -3.85
CA VAL A 24 1.11 -3.80 -3.05
C VAL A 24 1.21 -4.49 -1.69
N GLU A 25 1.43 -3.71 -0.64
CA GLU A 25 1.68 -4.19 0.71
C GLU A 25 0.50 -3.85 1.64
N GLY A 26 -0.09 -4.86 2.27
CA GLY A 26 -1.23 -4.69 3.16
C GLY A 26 -2.55 -4.37 2.45
N HIS A 27 -3.51 -3.89 3.23
CA HIS A 27 -4.89 -3.65 2.82
C HIS A 27 -5.09 -2.38 1.97
N VAL A 28 -4.40 -2.31 0.83
CA VAL A 28 -4.54 -1.19 -0.12
C VAL A 28 -5.88 -1.29 -0.87
N PRO A 29 -6.71 -0.23 -0.90
CA PRO A 29 -7.98 -0.22 -1.63
C PRO A 29 -7.80 -0.49 -3.12
N ALA A 30 -8.77 -1.21 -3.71
CA ALA A 30 -8.75 -1.50 -5.13
C ALA A 30 -8.80 -0.24 -6.00
N SER A 31 -9.41 0.85 -5.52
CA SER A 31 -9.40 2.16 -6.18
C SER A 31 -7.99 2.72 -6.32
N ASP A 32 -7.17 2.62 -5.28
CA ASP A 32 -5.79 3.10 -5.28
C ASP A 32 -4.89 2.24 -6.18
N VAL A 33 -5.08 0.93 -6.19
CA VAL A 33 -4.37 0.03 -7.11
C VAL A 33 -4.72 0.35 -8.56
N ARG A 34 -5.99 0.57 -8.88
CA ARG A 34 -6.41 0.99 -10.24
C ARG A 34 -5.78 2.32 -10.63
N ARG A 35 -5.76 3.29 -9.72
CA ARG A 35 -5.12 4.59 -9.94
C ARG A 35 -3.61 4.45 -10.18
N LEU A 36 -2.93 3.61 -9.39
CA LEU A 36 -1.50 3.31 -9.57
C LEU A 36 -1.21 2.75 -10.97
N LEU A 37 -2.02 1.81 -11.44
CA LEU A 37 -1.86 1.19 -12.75
C LEU A 37 -2.20 2.14 -13.91
N ALA A 38 -3.07 3.13 -13.68
CA ALA A 38 -3.40 4.16 -14.66
C ALA A 38 -2.33 5.25 -14.74
N GLU A 39 -1.90 5.80 -13.58
CA GLU A 39 -0.92 6.88 -13.52
C GLU A 39 0.53 6.41 -13.75
N ARG A 40 0.81 5.13 -13.44
CA ARG A 40 2.13 4.49 -13.53
C ARG A 40 3.28 5.38 -13.04
N PRO A 41 3.21 5.92 -11.81
CA PRO A 41 4.27 6.77 -11.29
C PRO A 41 5.60 6.00 -11.18
N ARG A 42 6.71 6.73 -11.18
CA ARG A 42 8.02 6.16 -10.83
C ARG A 42 8.05 5.84 -9.34
N ALA A 43 7.72 4.60 -8.99
CA ALA A 43 7.70 4.07 -7.64
C ALA A 43 7.90 2.55 -7.67
N LYS A 44 8.18 1.96 -6.51
CA LYS A 44 8.19 0.50 -6.35
C LYS A 44 6.80 -0.04 -6.02
N GLY A 45 5.96 0.71 -5.32
CA GLY A 45 4.67 0.20 -4.89
C GLY A 45 3.86 1.08 -3.96
N LEU A 46 2.71 0.56 -3.55
CA LEU A 46 1.84 1.10 -2.51
C LEU A 46 1.91 0.23 -1.26
N ALA A 47 1.89 0.85 -0.09
CA ALA A 47 1.76 0.18 1.19
C ALA A 47 0.65 0.82 2.01
N ALA A 48 -0.17 0.00 2.66
CA ALA A 48 -1.04 0.39 3.75
C ALA A 48 -0.44 -0.19 5.04
N PRO A 49 0.41 0.56 5.77
CA PRO A 49 1.17 0.04 6.89
C PRO A 49 0.26 -0.41 8.04
N GLY A 50 0.65 -1.49 8.71
CA GLY A 50 -0.07 -2.02 9.86
C GLY A 50 -1.33 -2.83 9.51
N MET A 51 -2.29 -2.82 10.44
CA MET A 51 -3.62 -3.43 10.36
C MET A 51 -4.64 -2.45 10.96
N PRO A 52 -5.06 -1.41 10.22
CA PRO A 52 -6.15 -0.57 10.69
C PRO A 52 -7.41 -1.44 10.81
N PRO A 53 -8.15 -1.40 11.93
CA PRO A 53 -9.37 -2.19 12.13
C PRO A 53 -10.44 -1.97 11.06
N SER A 54 -10.34 -0.84 10.34
CA SER A 54 -11.20 -0.38 9.24
C SER A 54 -10.79 -0.90 7.85
N SER A 55 -9.81 -1.80 7.75
CA SER A 55 -9.35 -2.37 6.48
C SER A 55 -10.41 -3.28 5.82
N PRO A 56 -10.44 -3.40 4.47
CA PRO A 56 -11.32 -4.33 3.77
C PRO A 56 -11.21 -5.76 4.31
N GLY A 57 -12.32 -6.30 4.82
CA GLY A 57 -12.40 -7.60 5.50
C GLY A 57 -12.75 -7.53 6.99
N MET A 58 -12.75 -6.34 7.60
CA MET A 58 -13.08 -6.17 9.03
C MET A 58 -14.35 -5.35 9.31
N ASP A 59 -14.92 -4.60 8.36
CA ASP A 59 -16.22 -3.89 8.45
C ASP A 59 -16.51 -3.07 9.73
N ILE A 60 -15.50 -2.78 10.56
CA ILE A 60 -15.63 -1.91 11.73
C ILE A 60 -15.47 -0.45 11.25
N PRO A 61 -16.46 0.43 11.45
CA PRO A 61 -16.29 1.87 11.25
C PRO A 61 -15.17 2.35 12.17
N GLY A 62 -14.07 2.85 11.61
CA GLY A 62 -12.87 3.05 12.41
C GLY A 62 -11.76 3.82 11.70
N THR A 63 -10.74 4.10 12.50
CA THR A 63 -9.64 5.05 12.34
C THR A 63 -9.17 5.27 10.90
N PRO A 64 -8.97 6.53 10.49
CA PRO A 64 -8.42 6.82 9.18
C PRO A 64 -7.08 6.11 8.99
N TYR A 65 -6.83 5.58 7.80
CA TYR A 65 -5.57 4.97 7.45
C TYR A 65 -4.98 5.54 6.17
N GLU A 66 -3.66 5.48 6.08
CA GLU A 66 -2.90 6.09 5.01
C GLU A 66 -2.37 5.01 4.09
N VAL A 67 -2.46 5.30 2.79
CA VAL A 67 -1.79 4.55 1.74
C VAL A 67 -0.57 5.35 1.33
N ILE A 68 0.60 4.72 1.32
CA ILE A 68 1.89 5.34 1.06
C ILE A 68 2.46 4.79 -0.25
N LEU A 69 2.88 5.70 -1.14
CA LEU A 69 3.66 5.38 -2.32
C LEU A 69 5.15 5.37 -1.94
N PHE A 70 5.83 4.25 -2.18
CA PHE A 70 7.24 4.07 -1.80
C PHE A 70 8.13 3.68 -2.99
N GLY A 71 9.44 3.91 -2.84
CA GLY A 71 10.45 3.48 -3.80
C GLY A 71 10.63 4.37 -5.05
N GLY A 72 10.12 5.60 -5.02
CA GLY A 72 10.39 6.65 -6.02
C GLY A 72 11.41 7.70 -5.58
N GLY A 73 12.15 7.44 -4.49
CA GLY A 73 12.93 8.43 -3.76
C GLY A 73 12.44 8.50 -2.31
N ALA A 74 11.75 9.58 -1.95
CA ALA A 74 11.07 9.70 -0.67
C ALA A 74 9.68 9.03 -0.70
N ASP A 75 9.33 8.35 0.39
CA ASP A 75 7.97 7.85 0.59
C ASP A 75 7.01 9.02 0.74
N ARG A 76 5.83 8.94 0.10
CA ARG A 76 4.82 10.01 0.19
C ARG A 76 3.42 9.44 0.38
N MET A 77 2.56 10.21 1.04
CA MET A 77 1.15 9.87 1.16
C MET A 77 0.49 9.85 -0.23
N TRP A 78 -0.14 8.73 -0.56
CA TRP A 78 -0.88 8.52 -1.80
C TRP A 78 -2.36 8.88 -1.63
N ALA A 79 -2.95 8.39 -0.54
CA ALA A 79 -4.33 8.61 -0.17
C ALA A 79 -4.50 8.43 1.35
N ARG A 80 -5.58 9.01 1.88
CA ARG A 80 -6.05 8.80 3.25
C ARG A 80 -7.51 8.39 3.17
N HIS A 81 -7.84 7.30 3.85
CA HIS A 81 -9.18 6.73 3.99
C HIS A 81 -9.62 6.82 5.44
#